data_AF-C9MMK2-F1
#
_entry.id   AF-C9MMK2-F1
#
_cell.length_a   1.000
_cell.length_b   1.000
_cell.length_c   1.000
_cell.angle_alpha   90.00
_cell.angle_beta   90.00
_cell.angle_gamma   90.00
#
_symmetry.space_group_name_H-M   'P 1'
#
loop_
_entity.id
_entity.type
_entity.pdbx_description
1 polymer ?
#
loop_
_entity_poly.entity_id
_entity_poly.type
_entity_poly.pdbx_seq_one_letter_code
_entity_poly.pdbx_strand_id
1 'polypeptide(L)'
;MEHKLRKGRKMKYSYFWALPVASLLSLAGCSNDDTLQADNGKQQNTVPAGMTEFADGGLTRTAGTYDGSAIKFYWTSGDKLWINNAGTLTISTKDNITAKAPTAKFYFPGILTAPKYNVRYTGNGNAHGDKVTISPTQSQSAPDDASHIGTDGDCGTAEASRQGDGSYTFTLSHKASYLVFTPYYSPEFAEDVKVTQIKVTADEAIAGESDSMTMG
;
A
#
# COMPACT_ATOMS: atom_id res chain seq x y z
N MET A 1 -82.04 15.03 1.59
CA MET A 1 -80.96 16.02 1.58
C MET A 1 -79.65 15.32 1.28
N GLU A 2 -78.93 15.85 0.30
CA GLU A 2 -77.47 15.80 0.13
C GLU A 2 -76.80 14.44 -0.13
N HIS A 3 -76.67 14.14 -1.43
CA HIS A 3 -75.48 13.50 -1.99
C HIS A 3 -74.21 14.26 -1.57
N LYS A 4 -73.13 13.56 -1.22
CA LYS A 4 -71.79 14.13 -1.40
C LYS A 4 -70.81 13.11 -1.97
N LEU A 5 -70.57 13.28 -3.28
CA LEU A 5 -69.56 12.62 -4.07
C LEU A 5 -68.17 12.81 -3.46
N ARG A 6 -67.41 11.71 -3.45
CA ARG A 6 -65.97 11.65 -3.22
C ARG A 6 -65.26 12.49 -4.29
N LYS A 7 -64.66 13.62 -3.88
CA LYS A 7 -63.93 14.53 -4.78
C LYS A 7 -62.50 14.00 -4.98
N GLY A 8 -62.23 13.42 -6.15
CA GLY A 8 -60.90 13.00 -6.57
C GLY A 8 -59.93 14.19 -6.63
N ARG A 9 -58.76 14.05 -6.01
CA ARG A 9 -57.70 15.06 -6.01
C ARG A 9 -56.97 14.96 -7.35
N LYS A 10 -57.05 16.00 -8.18
CA LYS A 10 -56.34 16.12 -9.45
C LYS A 10 -54.82 16.28 -9.19
N MET A 11 -54.01 15.33 -9.64
CA MET A 11 -52.56 15.48 -9.71
C MET A 11 -52.22 16.47 -10.83
N LYS A 12 -51.50 17.54 -10.51
CA LYS A 12 -50.97 18.50 -11.50
C LYS A 12 -49.54 18.08 -11.83
N TYR A 13 -49.32 17.61 -13.05
CA TYR A 13 -47.98 17.37 -13.58
C TYR A 13 -47.33 18.72 -13.93
N SER A 14 -46.20 19.02 -13.30
CA SER A 14 -45.31 20.12 -13.70
C SER A 14 -44.12 19.50 -14.42
N TYR A 15 -44.05 19.71 -15.72
CA TYR A 15 -42.89 19.43 -16.55
C TYR A 15 -41.82 20.49 -16.25
N PHE A 16 -40.72 20.07 -15.63
CA PHE A 16 -39.47 20.83 -15.62
C PHE A 16 -38.47 20.11 -16.53
N TRP A 17 -37.98 20.86 -17.51
CA TRP A 17 -37.00 20.42 -18.51
C TRP A 17 -35.61 20.97 -18.13
N ALA A 18 -34.58 20.16 -18.39
CA ALA A 18 -33.13 20.43 -18.33
C ALA A 18 -32.49 20.40 -16.92
N LEU A 19 -31.31 19.79 -16.67
CA LEU A 19 -30.11 19.47 -17.47
C LEU A 19 -29.48 18.13 -17.02
N PRO A 20 -28.73 17.40 -17.87
CA PRO A 20 -27.92 16.27 -17.41
C PRO A 20 -26.64 16.81 -16.76
N VAL A 21 -26.54 16.68 -15.43
CA VAL A 21 -25.26 16.87 -14.73
C VAL A 21 -24.46 15.59 -14.94
N ALA A 22 -23.51 15.63 -15.86
CA ALA A 22 -22.48 14.61 -15.95
C ALA A 22 -21.54 14.78 -14.75
N SER A 23 -21.79 14.02 -13.69
CA SER A 23 -20.89 13.92 -12.54
C SER A 23 -19.62 13.19 -12.97
N LEU A 24 -18.59 13.95 -13.36
CA LEU A 24 -17.21 13.47 -13.35
C LEU A 24 -16.83 13.18 -11.90
N LEU A 25 -16.91 11.90 -11.51
CA LEU A 25 -16.23 11.40 -10.32
C LEU A 25 -14.72 11.43 -10.63
N SER A 26 -14.08 12.57 -10.36
CA SER A 26 -12.64 12.62 -10.21
C SER A 26 -12.30 11.78 -8.98
N LEU A 27 -11.74 10.59 -9.20
CA LEU A 27 -11.01 9.87 -8.16
C LEU A 27 -9.80 10.75 -7.80
N ALA A 28 -9.96 11.58 -6.77
CA ALA A 28 -8.82 12.17 -6.09
C ALA A 28 -8.09 11.01 -5.40
N GLY A 29 -7.05 10.49 -6.04
CA GLY A 29 -6.06 9.68 -5.35
C GLY A 29 -5.41 10.56 -4.30
N CYS A 30 -5.74 10.35 -3.03
CA CYS A 30 -5.04 10.97 -1.92
C CYS A 30 -3.61 10.41 -1.89
N SER A 31 -2.72 11.03 -2.66
CA SER A 31 -1.30 10.99 -2.37
C SER A 31 -1.11 11.84 -1.12
N ASN A 32 -1.06 11.21 0.05
CA ASN A 32 -0.59 11.88 1.25
C ASN A 32 0.91 12.14 1.04
N ASP A 33 1.25 13.37 0.70
CA ASP A 33 2.62 13.84 0.56
C ASP A 33 3.11 14.25 1.96
N ASP A 34 3.44 13.25 2.79
CA ASP A 34 4.11 13.51 4.07
C ASP A 34 5.58 13.81 3.77
N THR A 35 5.87 15.10 3.60
CA THR A 35 7.23 15.65 3.56
C THR A 35 7.83 15.59 4.96
N LEU A 36 8.37 14.43 5.34
CA LEU A 36 9.20 14.28 6.53
C LEU A 36 10.66 14.04 6.11
N GLN A 37 11.54 14.89 6.63
CA GLN A 37 13.00 14.77 6.50
C GLN A 37 13.43 13.37 6.94
N ALA A 38 14.16 12.69 6.05
CA ALA A 38 14.84 11.44 6.34
C ALA A 38 15.65 11.57 7.64
N ASP A 39 15.20 10.91 8.69
CA ASP A 39 15.94 10.80 9.94
C ASP A 39 17.19 9.94 9.67
N ASN A 40 18.36 10.59 9.69
CA ASN A 40 19.67 9.99 9.45
C ASN A 40 20.11 9.15 10.67
N GLY A 41 19.33 8.15 11.03
CA GLY A 41 19.69 7.17 12.05
C GLY A 41 20.81 6.28 11.53
N LYS A 42 22.07 6.63 11.86
CA LYS A 42 23.35 5.87 11.65
C LYS A 42 23.21 4.58 10.83
N GLN A 43 22.91 4.72 9.54
CA GLN A 43 22.88 3.61 8.60
C GLN A 43 24.32 3.25 8.23
N GLN A 44 24.55 1.99 7.87
CA GLN A 44 25.83 1.49 7.36
C GLN A 44 26.28 2.39 6.20
N ASN A 45 27.19 3.32 6.48
CA ASN A 45 27.50 4.45 5.59
C ASN A 45 28.47 4.08 4.46
N THR A 46 28.66 2.78 4.23
CA THR A 46 29.62 2.25 3.26
C THR A 46 28.95 1.18 2.43
N VAL A 47 28.85 1.45 1.13
CA VAL A 47 28.38 0.48 0.14
C VAL A 47 29.31 -0.74 0.19
N PRO A 48 28.78 -1.96 0.39
CA PRO A 48 29.60 -3.16 0.37
C PRO A 48 30.39 -3.28 -0.94
N ALA A 49 31.64 -3.74 -0.85
CA ALA A 49 32.50 -3.87 -2.02
C ALA A 49 31.84 -4.74 -3.11
N GLY A 50 31.88 -4.26 -4.36
CA GLY A 50 31.31 -4.95 -5.51
C GLY A 50 29.78 -4.96 -5.56
N MET A 51 29.11 -4.05 -4.85
CA MET A 51 27.66 -3.90 -4.87
C MET A 51 27.21 -2.51 -5.32
N THR A 52 25.97 -2.43 -5.79
CA THR A 52 25.27 -1.19 -6.11
C THR A 52 24.18 -0.93 -5.07
N GLU A 53 24.13 0.28 -4.54
CA GLU A 53 23.12 0.73 -3.57
C GLU A 53 21.86 1.27 -4.25
N PHE A 54 20.70 0.89 -3.72
CA PHE A 54 19.39 1.43 -4.01
C PHE A 54 18.81 1.97 -2.71
N ALA A 55 18.64 3.29 -2.61
CA ALA A 55 18.11 3.95 -1.42
C ALA A 55 16.66 4.39 -1.66
N ASP A 56 15.80 4.10 -0.69
CA ASP A 56 14.45 4.64 -0.67
C ASP A 56 14.49 6.16 -0.45
N GLY A 57 13.77 6.89 -1.31
CA GLY A 57 13.67 8.34 -1.30
C GLY A 57 12.43 8.86 -0.56
N GLY A 58 11.55 7.99 -0.06
CA GLY A 58 10.32 8.39 0.62
C GLY A 58 9.91 7.46 1.76
N LEU A 59 8.72 7.68 2.30
CA LEU A 59 8.09 6.71 3.20
C LEU A 59 7.50 5.56 2.37
N THR A 60 7.79 4.33 2.78
CA THR A 60 7.16 3.13 2.21
C THR A 60 6.09 2.58 3.15
N ARG A 61 5.28 1.63 2.68
CA ARG A 61 4.21 0.95 3.44
C ARG A 61 4.37 -0.56 3.51
N THR A 62 5.53 -1.10 3.89
CA THR A 62 5.70 -2.57 4.00
C THR A 62 5.29 -3.13 5.37
N ALA A 63 5.32 -2.29 6.41
CA ALA A 63 4.78 -2.57 7.74
C ALA A 63 4.34 -1.26 8.40
N GLY A 64 3.50 -1.35 9.44
CA GLY A 64 3.03 -0.16 10.14
C GLY A 64 2.69 -0.37 11.62
N THR A 65 2.57 0.74 12.33
CA THR A 65 2.01 0.79 13.68
C THR A 65 1.08 1.99 13.75
N TYR A 66 -0.16 1.77 14.19
CA TYR A 66 -1.10 2.86 14.44
C TYR A 66 -0.78 3.49 15.80
N ASP A 67 -0.63 4.81 15.84
CA ASP A 67 -0.25 5.54 17.05
C ASP A 67 -1.43 6.27 17.72
N GLY A 68 -2.66 5.97 17.29
CA GLY A 68 -3.86 6.68 17.71
C GLY A 68 -4.24 7.87 16.82
N SER A 69 -3.35 8.29 15.91
CA SER A 69 -3.64 9.35 14.94
C SER A 69 -3.47 8.89 13.49
N ALA A 70 -2.35 8.23 13.19
CA ALA A 70 -2.02 7.74 11.85
C ALA A 70 -1.22 6.43 11.94
N ILE A 71 -1.17 5.71 10.82
CA ILE A 71 -0.24 4.59 10.68
C ILE A 71 1.13 5.17 10.36
N LYS A 72 2.10 4.92 11.23
CA LYS A 72 3.52 5.12 10.90
C LYS A 72 3.99 3.92 10.11
N PHE A 73 4.59 4.16 8.96
CA PHE A 73 5.04 3.08 8.09
C PHE A 73 6.56 2.93 8.07
N TYR A 74 6.99 1.70 7.75
CA TYR A 74 8.37 1.27 7.90
C TYR A 74 8.69 0.13 6.95
N TRP A 75 9.97 0.03 6.60
CA TRP A 75 10.63 -1.21 6.17
C TRP A 75 10.89 -2.13 7.35
N THR A 76 10.92 -3.43 7.12
CA THR A 76 11.19 -4.47 8.13
C THR A 76 12.18 -5.52 7.64
N SER A 77 12.79 -6.23 8.59
CA SER A 77 13.70 -7.32 8.26
C SER A 77 13.01 -8.34 7.34
N GLY A 78 13.74 -8.80 6.33
CA GLY A 78 13.20 -9.72 5.32
C GLY A 78 12.61 -9.02 4.08
N ASP A 79 12.41 -7.70 4.11
CA ASP A 79 12.02 -6.96 2.91
C ASP A 79 13.11 -7.06 1.85
N LYS A 80 12.69 -7.28 0.59
CA LYS A 80 13.58 -7.39 -0.57
C LYS A 80 13.03 -6.61 -1.74
N LEU A 81 13.96 -6.18 -2.59
CA LEU A 81 13.64 -5.56 -3.87
C LEU A 81 14.08 -6.46 -5.00
N TRP A 82 13.36 -6.36 -6.11
CA TRP A 82 13.71 -6.95 -7.37
C TRP A 82 13.99 -5.85 -8.38
N ILE A 83 15.00 -6.03 -9.22
CA ILE A 83 15.22 -5.21 -10.40
C ILE A 83 15.10 -6.05 -11.65
N ASN A 84 14.54 -5.47 -12.71
CA ASN A 84 14.70 -6.03 -14.05
C ASN A 84 16.05 -5.54 -14.61
N ASN A 85 17.02 -6.45 -14.70
CA ASN A 85 18.31 -6.20 -15.31
C ASN A 85 18.41 -7.00 -16.61
N ALA A 86 18.27 -6.32 -17.75
CA ALA A 86 18.33 -6.93 -19.08
C ALA A 86 17.40 -8.15 -19.26
N GLY A 87 16.18 -8.07 -18.74
CA GLY A 87 15.16 -9.13 -18.84
C GLY A 87 15.21 -10.17 -17.71
N THR A 88 16.23 -10.12 -16.84
CA THR A 88 16.33 -11.01 -15.68
C THR A 88 15.92 -10.28 -14.41
N LEU A 89 15.00 -10.87 -13.64
CA LEU A 89 14.67 -10.38 -12.31
C LEU A 89 15.77 -10.80 -11.33
N THR A 90 16.45 -9.80 -10.77
CA THR A 90 17.51 -9.97 -9.78
C THR A 90 17.02 -9.47 -8.44
N ILE A 91 17.22 -10.23 -7.36
CA ILE A 91 16.84 -9.85 -6.00
C ILE A 91 17.99 -9.13 -5.28
N SER A 92 17.68 -8.21 -4.37
CA SER A 92 18.66 -7.63 -3.46
C SER A 92 19.23 -8.70 -2.52
N THR A 93 20.53 -8.64 -2.27
CA THR A 93 21.23 -9.68 -1.47
C THR A 93 21.62 -9.18 -0.09
N LYS A 94 21.65 -7.87 0.11
CA LYS A 94 21.83 -7.23 1.42
C LYS A 94 20.93 -6.01 1.51
N ASP A 95 20.73 -5.58 2.73
CA ASP A 95 20.02 -4.36 3.10
C ASP A 95 20.62 -3.83 4.41
N ASN A 96 20.19 -2.65 4.83
CA ASN A 96 20.59 -2.05 6.10
C ASN A 96 19.47 -2.10 7.16
N ILE A 97 18.48 -2.97 6.97
CA ILE A 97 17.30 -3.05 7.83
C ILE A 97 17.64 -3.99 9.01
N THR A 98 17.70 -3.45 10.22
CA THR A 98 18.01 -4.25 11.42
C THR A 98 16.79 -4.98 11.96
N ALA A 99 15.72 -4.23 12.23
CA ALA A 99 14.42 -4.77 12.62
C ALA A 99 13.30 -4.00 11.91
N LYS A 100 13.37 -2.67 12.00
CA LYS A 100 12.38 -1.75 11.47
C LYS A 100 13.03 -0.40 11.19
N ALA A 101 12.78 0.19 10.02
CA ALA A 101 13.37 1.47 9.63
C ALA A 101 12.41 2.30 8.76
N PRO A 102 12.36 3.64 8.92
CA PRO A 102 11.50 4.49 8.10
C PRO A 102 11.97 4.56 6.63
N THR A 103 13.27 4.40 6.40
CA THR A 103 13.90 4.31 5.08
C THR A 103 14.86 3.13 5.05
N ALA A 104 15.11 2.59 3.86
CA ALA A 104 16.00 1.46 3.68
C ALA A 104 16.94 1.66 2.49
N LYS A 105 18.09 0.97 2.57
CA LYS A 105 19.03 0.80 1.48
C LYS A 105 19.11 -0.68 1.16
N PHE A 106 19.05 -1.00 -0.13
CA PHE A 106 19.16 -2.34 -0.67
C PHE A 106 20.39 -2.44 -1.56
N TYR A 107 21.06 -3.58 -1.53
CA TYR A 107 22.30 -3.78 -2.24
C TYR A 107 22.21 -4.94 -3.22
N PHE A 108 22.50 -4.64 -4.48
CA PHE A 108 22.54 -5.59 -5.58
C PHE A 108 23.99 -5.95 -5.93
N PRO A 109 24.29 -7.23 -6.23
CA PRO A 109 25.61 -7.63 -6.70
C PRO A 109 25.99 -6.95 -8.01
N GLY A 110 27.27 -6.58 -8.12
CA GLY A 110 27.85 -5.97 -9.32
C GLY A 110 27.73 -4.45 -9.36
N ILE A 111 28.34 -3.86 -10.39
CA ILE A 111 28.31 -2.43 -10.67
C ILE A 111 27.28 -2.18 -11.78
N LEU A 112 26.12 -1.65 -11.39
CA LEU A 112 25.03 -1.36 -12.31
C LEU A 112 25.16 0.07 -12.85
N THR A 113 25.06 0.21 -14.17
CA THR A 113 25.42 1.46 -14.87
C THR A 113 24.30 2.04 -15.72
N ALA A 114 23.17 1.34 -15.89
CA ALA A 114 22.04 1.88 -16.63
C ALA A 114 21.52 3.15 -15.93
N PRO A 115 21.01 4.15 -16.67
CA PRO A 115 20.50 5.37 -16.04
C PRO A 115 19.30 5.11 -15.12
N LYS A 116 18.54 4.03 -15.39
CA LYS A 116 17.31 3.67 -14.70
C LYS A 116 17.15 2.16 -14.57
N TYR A 117 16.50 1.72 -13.50
CA TYR A 117 16.04 0.34 -13.32
C TYR A 117 14.59 0.31 -12.85
N ASN A 118 13.80 -0.61 -13.40
CA ASN A 118 12.48 -0.92 -12.85
C ASN A 118 12.66 -1.74 -11.57
N VAL A 119 12.18 -1.20 -10.46
CA VAL A 119 12.18 -1.82 -9.14
C VAL A 119 10.80 -2.41 -8.84
N ARG A 120 10.78 -3.56 -8.17
CA ARG A 120 9.58 -4.18 -7.63
C ARG A 120 9.79 -4.56 -6.17
N TYR A 121 8.79 -4.29 -5.36
CA TYR A 121 8.58 -4.89 -4.05
C TYR A 121 7.37 -5.81 -4.16
N THR A 122 7.53 -7.09 -3.79
CA THR A 122 6.49 -8.11 -3.99
C THR A 122 5.97 -8.71 -2.68
N GLY A 123 6.22 -8.04 -1.56
CA GLY A 123 5.84 -8.51 -0.23
C GLY A 123 7.00 -9.13 0.54
N ASN A 124 6.94 -9.00 1.86
CA ASN A 124 7.96 -9.51 2.77
C ASN A 124 7.98 -11.04 2.73
N GLY A 125 9.19 -11.62 2.61
CA GLY A 125 9.34 -13.08 2.54
C GLY A 125 8.90 -13.73 1.23
N ASN A 126 8.49 -12.95 0.21
CA ASN A 126 8.11 -13.50 -1.09
C ASN A 126 9.34 -13.92 -1.91
N ALA A 127 9.32 -15.16 -2.42
CA ALA A 127 10.38 -15.73 -3.25
C ALA A 127 10.27 -15.34 -4.74
N HIS A 128 9.14 -14.75 -5.15
CA HIS A 128 8.86 -14.41 -6.54
C HIS A 128 8.91 -12.89 -6.77
N GLY A 129 9.66 -12.46 -7.77
CA GLY A 129 9.81 -11.06 -8.16
C GLY A 129 8.76 -10.55 -9.15
N ASP A 130 7.85 -11.41 -9.59
CA ASP A 130 6.83 -11.15 -10.59
C ASP A 130 5.41 -11.43 -10.11
N LYS A 131 5.24 -12.00 -8.92
CA LYS A 131 3.96 -12.43 -8.38
C LYS A 131 3.74 -11.90 -6.99
N VAL A 132 2.49 -11.65 -6.65
CA VAL A 132 2.04 -11.25 -5.32
C VAL A 132 0.82 -12.07 -4.98
N THR A 133 0.75 -12.56 -3.75
CA THR A 133 -0.42 -13.28 -3.23
C THR A 133 -1.10 -12.44 -2.16
N ILE A 134 -2.40 -12.22 -2.32
CA ILE A 134 -3.27 -11.69 -1.27
C ILE A 134 -4.05 -12.89 -0.71
N SER A 135 -3.79 -13.24 0.55
CA SER A 135 -4.43 -14.39 1.18
C SER A 135 -5.93 -14.14 1.41
N PRO A 136 -6.82 -15.12 1.16
CA PRO A 136 -8.24 -15.02 1.50
C PRO A 136 -8.49 -15.01 3.02
N THR A 137 -7.45 -15.24 3.83
CA THR A 137 -7.51 -15.20 5.29
C THR A 137 -6.27 -14.49 5.82
N GLN A 138 -6.50 -13.45 6.60
CA GLN A 138 -5.47 -12.68 7.30
C GLN A 138 -5.75 -12.74 8.80
N SER A 139 -4.71 -12.63 9.62
CA SER A 139 -4.81 -12.78 11.07
C SER A 139 -4.26 -11.54 11.78
N GLN A 140 -5.12 -10.86 12.53
CA GLN A 140 -4.74 -9.74 13.39
C GLN A 140 -4.63 -10.22 14.84
N SER A 141 -3.41 -10.36 15.36
CA SER A 141 -3.18 -10.86 16.73
C SER A 141 -3.29 -9.78 17.81
N ALA A 142 -3.08 -8.52 17.45
CA ALA A 142 -3.14 -7.37 18.36
C ALA A 142 -3.82 -6.18 17.66
N PRO A 143 -4.54 -5.30 18.38
CA PRO A 143 -4.98 -4.03 17.81
C PRO A 143 -3.77 -3.17 17.41
N ASP A 144 -3.98 -2.23 16.50
CA ASP A 144 -3.01 -1.20 16.10
C ASP A 144 -1.68 -1.71 15.49
N ASP A 145 -1.60 -3.02 15.24
CA ASP A 145 -0.44 -3.71 14.67
C ASP A 145 -0.64 -3.96 13.18
N ALA A 146 0.05 -3.19 12.34
CA ALA A 146 0.05 -3.37 10.89
C ALA A 146 1.39 -3.94 10.41
N SER A 147 2.07 -4.73 11.23
CA SER A 147 3.38 -5.31 10.90
C SER A 147 3.34 -6.33 9.75
N HIS A 148 2.16 -6.90 9.48
CA HIS A 148 1.94 -7.95 8.48
C HIS A 148 1.55 -7.41 7.09
N ILE A 149 1.46 -6.09 6.89
CA ILE A 149 1.08 -5.48 5.61
C ILE A 149 1.85 -6.11 4.42
N GLY A 150 3.16 -6.25 4.57
CA GLY A 150 4.05 -6.82 3.56
C GLY A 150 3.78 -8.29 3.26
N THR A 151 3.42 -9.09 4.27
CA THR A 151 3.09 -10.51 4.08
C THR A 151 1.67 -10.72 3.58
N ASP A 152 0.79 -9.74 3.81
CA ASP A 152 -0.63 -9.78 3.51
C ASP A 152 -0.97 -9.35 2.08
N GLY A 153 0.05 -8.97 1.30
CA GLY A 153 -0.04 -8.71 -0.12
C GLY A 153 0.33 -7.30 -0.55
N ASP A 154 0.96 -6.49 0.33
CA ASP A 154 1.57 -5.24 -0.13
C ASP A 154 2.57 -5.51 -1.25
N CYS A 155 2.49 -4.68 -2.26
CA CYS A 155 3.43 -4.70 -3.36
C CYS A 155 3.52 -3.32 -3.97
N GLY A 156 4.64 -3.05 -4.64
CA GLY A 156 4.88 -1.77 -5.28
C GLY A 156 5.87 -1.85 -6.41
N THR A 157 5.79 -0.86 -7.29
CA THR A 157 6.76 -0.68 -8.37
C THR A 157 7.37 0.71 -8.30
N ALA A 158 8.59 0.84 -8.80
CA ALA A 158 9.25 2.12 -8.93
C ALA A 158 10.16 2.14 -10.15
N GLU A 159 10.52 3.34 -10.58
CA GLU A 159 11.65 3.57 -11.47
C GLU A 159 12.78 4.17 -10.64
N ALA A 160 13.84 3.40 -10.43
CA ALA A 160 15.01 3.86 -9.69
C ALA A 160 15.93 4.64 -10.64
N SER A 161 16.31 5.86 -10.25
CA SER A 161 17.17 6.74 -11.06
C SER A 161 18.58 6.81 -10.49
N ARG A 162 19.58 6.69 -11.38
CA ARG A 162 21.00 6.72 -11.03
C ARG A 162 21.41 8.12 -10.56
N GLN A 163 22.14 8.18 -9.45
CA GLN A 163 22.69 9.38 -8.85
C GLN A 163 24.14 9.63 -9.30
N GLY A 164 24.68 10.81 -8.98
CA GLY A 164 26.05 11.20 -9.36
C GLY A 164 27.14 10.33 -8.75
N ASP A 165 26.89 9.75 -7.58
CA ASP A 165 27.79 8.82 -6.88
C ASP A 165 27.65 7.35 -7.36
N GLY A 166 26.73 7.09 -8.28
CA GLY A 166 26.45 5.77 -8.83
C GLY A 166 25.45 4.92 -8.03
N SER A 167 24.92 5.43 -6.92
CA SER A 167 23.75 4.85 -6.25
C SER A 167 22.46 5.08 -7.06
N TYR A 168 21.37 4.46 -6.63
CA TYR A 168 20.05 4.70 -7.21
C TYR A 168 19.07 5.15 -6.12
N THR A 169 18.21 6.10 -6.45
CA THR A 169 17.09 6.50 -5.59
C THR A 169 15.79 6.04 -6.21
N PHE A 170 14.87 5.52 -5.40
CA PHE A 170 13.54 5.09 -5.84
C PHE A 170 12.48 5.49 -4.81
N THR A 171 11.22 5.55 -5.24
CA THR A 171 10.06 5.69 -4.36
C THR A 171 8.98 4.74 -4.84
N LEU A 172 8.50 3.87 -3.95
CA LEU A 172 7.51 2.86 -4.32
C LEU A 172 6.14 3.46 -4.58
N SER A 173 5.60 3.20 -5.76
CA SER A 173 4.16 3.27 -6.04
C SER A 173 3.53 1.94 -5.64
N HIS A 174 2.99 1.88 -4.43
CA HIS A 174 2.28 0.68 -3.98
C HIS A 174 1.01 0.45 -4.80
N LYS A 175 0.70 -0.83 -5.04
CA LYS A 175 -0.41 -1.30 -5.86
C LYS A 175 -1.53 -1.96 -5.05
N ALA A 176 -1.24 -2.39 -3.83
CA ALA A 176 -2.25 -2.87 -2.90
C ALA A 176 -3.01 -1.72 -2.24
N SER A 177 -4.28 -1.97 -1.93
CA SER A 177 -5.13 -1.10 -1.10
C SER A 177 -5.42 -1.78 0.23
N TYR A 178 -5.60 -0.98 1.29
CA TYR A 178 -5.89 -1.48 2.63
C TYR A 178 -7.28 -1.07 3.08
N LEU A 179 -7.97 -2.00 3.74
CA LEU A 179 -9.17 -1.71 4.50
C LEU A 179 -8.78 -1.71 5.98
N VAL A 180 -8.94 -0.55 6.62
CA VAL A 180 -8.73 -0.41 8.07
C VAL A 180 -10.09 -0.42 8.73
N PHE A 181 -10.29 -1.38 9.63
CA PHE A 181 -11.49 -1.46 10.45
C PHE A 181 -11.17 -0.91 11.84
N THR A 182 -11.89 0.13 12.25
CA THR A 182 -11.83 0.72 13.59
C THR A 182 -13.17 0.55 14.30
N PRO A 183 -13.51 -0.67 14.78
CA PRO A 183 -14.72 -0.87 15.56
C PRO A 183 -14.75 0.08 16.76
N TYR A 184 -15.81 0.88 16.87
CA TYR A 184 -15.98 1.86 17.93
C TYR A 184 -17.27 1.59 18.70
N TYR A 185 -17.23 1.84 20.02
CA TYR A 185 -18.38 1.79 20.90
C TYR A 185 -18.24 2.89 21.98
N SER A 186 -19.36 3.47 22.42
CA SER A 186 -19.37 4.61 23.36
C SER A 186 -19.67 4.26 24.84
N PRO A 187 -20.40 3.18 25.18
CA PRO A 187 -20.44 2.64 26.54
C PRO A 187 -19.23 1.75 26.89
N GLU A 188 -18.93 1.58 28.18
CA GLU A 188 -17.92 0.60 28.62
C GLU A 188 -18.37 -0.83 28.33
N PHE A 189 -17.48 -1.63 27.72
CA PHE A 189 -17.67 -3.07 27.62
C PHE A 189 -17.23 -3.76 28.92
N ALA A 190 -17.80 -4.94 29.18
CA ALA A 190 -17.09 -5.92 29.99
C ALA A 190 -15.79 -6.32 29.26
N GLU A 191 -14.71 -6.57 29.99
CA GLU A 191 -13.36 -6.82 29.43
C GLU A 191 -13.29 -8.00 28.42
N ASP A 192 -14.33 -8.84 28.38
CA ASP A 192 -14.42 -10.01 27.51
C ASP A 192 -15.11 -9.76 26.16
N VAL A 193 -15.71 -8.58 25.94
CA VAL A 193 -16.34 -8.25 24.66
C VAL A 193 -15.28 -7.78 23.65
N LYS A 194 -15.18 -8.52 22.54
CA LYS A 194 -14.21 -8.25 21.48
C LYS A 194 -14.74 -8.64 20.11
N VAL A 195 -14.23 -7.97 19.07
CA VAL A 195 -14.43 -8.39 17.69
C VAL A 195 -13.57 -9.63 17.44
N THR A 196 -14.22 -10.74 17.04
CA THR A 196 -13.53 -12.01 16.77
C THR A 196 -13.37 -12.31 15.29
N GLN A 197 -14.18 -11.68 14.44
CA GLN A 197 -14.12 -11.86 12.99
C GLN A 197 -14.73 -10.66 12.27
N ILE A 198 -14.11 -10.29 11.15
CA ILE A 198 -14.68 -9.39 10.15
C ILE A 198 -14.72 -10.19 8.84
N LYS A 199 -15.88 -10.21 8.17
CA LYS A 199 -16.04 -10.86 6.86
C LYS A 199 -16.26 -9.80 5.81
N VAL A 200 -15.35 -9.76 4.83
CA VAL A 200 -15.46 -8.90 3.65
C VAL A 200 -15.88 -9.76 2.46
N THR A 201 -16.83 -9.28 1.67
CA THR A 201 -17.26 -9.89 0.42
C THR A 201 -17.33 -8.83 -0.65
N ALA A 202 -17.00 -9.19 -1.88
CA ALA A 202 -17.09 -8.33 -3.05
C ALA A 202 -17.61 -9.14 -4.24
N ASP A 203 -18.15 -8.43 -5.24
CA ASP A 203 -18.59 -9.04 -6.50
C ASP A 203 -17.39 -9.41 -7.40
N GLU A 204 -16.21 -8.87 -7.09
CA GLU A 204 -14.94 -9.10 -7.78
C GLU A 204 -13.90 -9.74 -6.84
N ALA A 205 -12.83 -10.29 -7.42
CA ALA A 205 -11.76 -10.94 -6.66
C ALA A 205 -10.99 -9.92 -5.80
N ILE A 206 -10.92 -10.16 -4.49
CA ILE A 206 -10.16 -9.37 -3.49
C ILE A 206 -9.01 -10.15 -2.86
N ALA A 207 -8.79 -11.39 -3.31
CA ALA A 207 -7.73 -12.29 -2.88
C ALA A 207 -7.33 -13.19 -4.05
N GLY A 208 -6.11 -13.69 -4.03
CA GLY A 208 -5.54 -14.50 -5.10
C GLY A 208 -4.08 -14.15 -5.40
N GLU A 209 -3.52 -14.82 -6.40
CA GLU A 209 -2.19 -14.52 -6.94
C GLU A 209 -2.35 -13.70 -8.22
N SER A 210 -1.60 -12.61 -8.35
CA SER A 210 -1.55 -11.81 -9.58
C SER A 210 -0.11 -11.43 -9.92
N ASP A 211 0.12 -11.15 -11.20
CA ASP A 211 1.39 -10.59 -11.64
C ASP A 211 1.56 -9.17 -11.10
N SER A 212 2.70 -8.89 -10.47
CA SER A 212 2.99 -7.58 -9.85
C SER A 212 3.07 -6.44 -10.88
N MET A 213 3.11 -6.77 -12.18
CA MET A 213 3.19 -5.83 -13.29
C MET A 213 1.80 -5.39 -13.80
N THR A 214 0.74 -6.11 -13.46
CA THR A 214 -0.62 -5.86 -13.97
C THR A 214 -1.58 -5.28 -12.91
N MET A 215 -1.12 -5.12 -11.67
CA MET A 215 -1.89 -4.42 -10.63
C MET A 215 -1.87 -2.91 -10.90
N GLY A 216 -2.92 -2.44 -11.58
CA GLY A 216 -3.19 -1.03 -11.91
C GLY A 216 -4.54 -0.58 -11.36
#